data_AF-A0A183VFJ0-F1
#
_entry.id   AF-A0A183VFJ0-F1
#
_cell.length_a   1.000
_cell.length_b   1.000
_cell.length_c   1.000
_cell.angle_alpha   90.00
_cell.angle_beta   90.00
_cell.angle_gamma   90.00
#
_symmetry.space_group_name_H-M   'P 1'
#
loop_
_entity.id
_entity.type
_entity.pdbx_description
1 polymer ?
#
loop_
_entity_poly.entity_id
_entity_poly.type
_entity_poly.pdbx_seq_one_letter_code
_entity_poly.pdbx_strand_id
1 'polypeptide(L)'
;LLNVKVQMSDDDATFMVAFDCKGNLADFIREIRRELKIFPLDKVYGYYVRRCRDDDGKTPDEEITVDSSSVKRCIGELNLTADCTVIVDTNGIVQPKAATIANGGL
;
A
#
# COMPACT_ATOMS: atom_id res chain seq x y z
N LEU A 1 -3.42 17.94 4.14
CA LEU A 1 -3.57 16.49 4.35
C LEU A 1 -4.15 15.90 3.08
N LEU A 2 -3.56 14.81 2.58
CA LEU A 2 -4.10 14.02 1.47
C LEU A 2 -4.96 12.90 2.05
N ASN A 3 -6.11 12.63 1.44
CA ASN A 3 -6.95 11.48 1.79
C ASN A 3 -6.72 10.37 0.76
N VAL A 4 -6.41 9.17 1.23
CA VAL A 4 -6.24 7.99 0.40
C VAL A 4 -7.17 6.88 0.87
N LYS A 5 -7.66 6.09 -0.09
CA LYS A 5 -8.50 4.92 0.20
C LYS A 5 -7.63 3.82 0.77
N VAL A 6 -8.14 3.11 1.77
CA VAL A 6 -7.47 1.95 2.37
C VAL A 6 -8.45 0.80 2.53
N GLN A 7 -7.99 -0.43 2.31
CA GLN A 7 -8.79 -1.65 2.43
C GLN A 7 -7.93 -2.82 2.92
N MET A 8 -8.57 -3.83 3.49
CA MET A 8 -7.94 -5.12 3.76
C MET A 8 -7.95 -5.99 2.49
N SER A 9 -7.18 -7.08 2.47
CA SER A 9 -7.17 -8.02 1.34
C SER A 9 -8.35 -8.99 1.33
N ASP A 10 -8.99 -9.24 2.49
CA ASP A 10 -10.19 -10.07 2.68
C ASP A 10 -11.51 -9.30 2.75
N ASP A 11 -11.46 -7.97 2.79
CA ASP A 11 -12.65 -7.13 2.92
C ASP A 11 -12.66 -6.05 1.84
N ASP A 12 -13.78 -5.96 1.12
CA ASP A 12 -14.03 -4.93 0.11
C ASP A 12 -14.43 -3.58 0.74
N ALA A 13 -14.64 -3.53 2.06
CA ALA A 13 -14.86 -2.29 2.79
C ALA A 13 -13.67 -1.34 2.62
N THR A 14 -13.97 -0.17 2.06
CA THR A 14 -12.99 0.89 1.83
C THR A 14 -13.15 1.99 2.87
N PHE A 15 -12.03 2.39 3.47
CA PHE A 15 -11.95 3.49 4.44
C PHE A 15 -11.07 4.62 3.91
N MET A 16 -11.12 5.79 4.53
CA MET A 16 -10.32 6.95 4.14
C MET A 16 -9.31 7.27 5.24
N VAL A 17 -8.03 7.36 4.88
CA VAL A 17 -6.96 7.79 5.79
C VAL A 17 -6.40 9.12 5.32
N ALA A 18 -6.45 10.11 6.22
CA ALA A 18 -5.84 11.42 6.01
C ALA A 18 -4.38 11.42 6.50
N PHE A 19 -3.44 11.89 5.69
CA PHE A 19 -2.03 12.02 6.10
C PHE A 19 -1.36 13.27 5.55
N ASP A 20 -0.26 13.69 6.19
CA ASP A 20 0.58 14.77 5.68
C ASP A 20 1.64 14.19 4.74
N CYS A 21 1.71 14.68 3.50
CA CYS A 21 2.70 14.25 2.53
C CYS A 21 4.15 14.54 2.96
N LYS A 22 4.35 15.44 3.94
CA LYS A 22 5.66 15.70 4.57
C LYS A 22 5.98 14.79 5.76
N GLY A 23 5.01 13.98 6.18
CA GLY A 23 5.18 13.00 7.25
C GLY A 23 6.02 11.79 6.83
N ASN A 24 6.32 10.92 7.79
CA ASN A 24 7.06 9.68 7.52
C ASN A 24 6.10 8.50 7.27
N LEU A 25 6.64 7.44 6.67
CA LEU A 25 5.90 6.21 6.41
C LEU A 25 5.38 5.53 7.69
N ALA A 26 6.12 5.57 8.81
CA ALA A 26 5.69 4.94 10.07
C ALA A 26 4.36 5.50 10.58
N ASP A 27 4.21 6.83 10.56
CA ASP A 27 3.00 7.51 10.99
C ASP A 27 1.82 7.13 10.08
N PHE A 28 2.03 7.11 8.77
CA PHE A 28 1.01 6.67 7.82
C PHE A 28 0.55 5.23 8.07
N ILE A 29 1.49 4.29 8.26
CA ILE A 29 1.18 2.89 8.61
C ILE A 29 0.41 2.80 9.93
N ARG A 30 0.77 3.62 10.93
CA ARG A 30 0.06 3.65 12.22
C ARG A 30 -1.40 4.11 12.05
N GLU A 31 -1.64 5.13 11.21
CA GLU A 31 -3.00 5.61 10.92
C GLU A 31 -3.82 4.54 10.16
N ILE A 32 -3.22 3.86 9.17
CA ILE A 32 -3.87 2.73 8.46
C ILE A 32 -4.30 1.64 9.44
N ARG A 33 -3.37 1.20 10.29
CA ARG A 33 -3.66 0.14 11.27
C ARG A 33 -4.77 0.56 12.23
N ARG A 34 -4.82 1.82 12.65
CA ARG A 34 -5.89 2.32 13.51
C ARG A 34 -7.25 2.29 12.80
N GLU A 35 -7.30 2.76 11.56
CA GLU A 35 -8.55 2.84 10.78
C GLU A 35 -9.11 1.44 10.49
N LEU A 36 -8.24 0.52 10.07
CA LEU A 36 -8.60 -0.88 9.76
C LEU A 36 -8.66 -1.77 11.01
N LYS A 37 -8.52 -1.21 12.21
CA LYS A 37 -8.54 -1.93 13.50
C LYS A 37 -7.56 -3.11 13.55
N ILE A 38 -6.38 -2.94 12.97
CA ILE A 38 -5.26 -3.90 12.99
C ILE A 38 -4.49 -3.75 14.30
N PHE A 39 -4.64 -4.71 15.19
CA PHE A 39 -3.99 -4.75 16.48
C PHE A 39 -2.50 -5.07 16.37
N PRO A 40 -1.67 -4.74 17.38
CA PRO A 40 -0.23 -4.97 17.33
C PRO A 40 0.21 -6.41 17.03
N LEU A 41 -0.59 -7.40 17.45
CA LEU A 41 -0.32 -8.83 17.27
C LEU A 41 -0.86 -9.40 15.95
N ASP A 42 -1.67 -8.63 15.22
CA ASP A 42 -2.18 -9.07 13.93
C ASP A 42 -1.04 -9.13 12.92
N LYS A 43 -1.03 -10.23 12.16
CA LYS A 43 -0.05 -10.42 11.10
C LYS A 43 -0.43 -9.57 9.90
N VAL A 44 0.53 -8.76 9.47
CA VAL A 44 0.46 -8.04 8.19
C VAL A 44 1.63 -8.53 7.35
N TYR A 45 1.33 -9.02 6.16
CA TYR A 45 2.30 -9.60 5.23
C TYR A 45 2.82 -8.57 4.23
N GLY A 46 2.05 -7.51 3.96
CA GLY A 46 2.47 -6.46 3.07
C GLY A 46 1.48 -5.31 2.98
N TYR A 47 1.96 -4.22 2.38
CA TYR A 47 1.15 -3.06 2.01
C TYR A 47 1.34 -2.83 0.52
N TYR A 48 0.26 -2.62 -0.21
CA TYR A 48 0.30 -2.49 -1.66
C TYR A 48 -0.47 -1.25 -2.11
N VAL A 49 0.01 -0.58 -3.15
CA VAL A 49 -0.68 0.55 -3.77
C VAL A 49 -1.31 0.08 -5.07
N ARG A 50 -2.63 0.18 -5.12
CA ARG A 50 -3.40 0.10 -6.36
C ARG A 50 -3.58 1.50 -6.92
N ARG A 51 -2.91 1.79 -8.03
CA ARG A 51 -3.08 3.04 -8.79
C ARG A 51 -4.37 3.01 -9.60
N CYS A 52 -4.91 4.18 -9.94
CA CYS A 52 -6.09 4.27 -10.79
C CYS A 52 -5.85 3.49 -12.10
N ARG A 53 -6.77 2.58 -12.42
CA ARG A 53 -6.70 1.70 -13.59
C ARG A 53 -7.20 2.48 -14.80
N ASP A 54 -6.31 3.24 -15.43
CA ASP A 54 -6.57 3.74 -16.79
C ASP A 54 -6.40 2.63 -17.85
N ASP A 55 -5.70 1.55 -17.50
CA ASP A 55 -5.42 0.42 -18.38
C ASP A 55 -6.16 -0.84 -17.90
N ASP A 56 -6.73 -1.57 -18.85
CA ASP A 56 -7.66 -2.70 -18.79
C ASP A 56 -7.22 -3.85 -17.83
N GLY A 57 -7.24 -3.59 -16.53
CA GLY A 57 -6.99 -4.59 -15.47
C GLY A 57 -5.57 -5.16 -15.38
N LYS A 58 -4.59 -4.60 -16.10
CA LYS A 58 -3.24 -5.20 -16.24
C LYS A 58 -2.16 -4.68 -15.29
N THR A 59 -2.36 -3.54 -14.63
CA THR A 59 -1.33 -2.99 -13.73
C THR A 59 -1.37 -3.73 -12.39
N PRO A 60 -0.29 -4.43 -12.00
CA PRO A 60 -0.20 -5.10 -10.70
C PRO A 60 -0.16 -4.07 -9.57
N ASP A 61 -0.56 -4.48 -8.37
CA ASP A 61 -0.42 -3.61 -7.20
C ASP A 61 1.05 -3.45 -6.81
N GLU A 62 1.48 -2.22 -6.49
CA GLU A 62 2.86 -1.89 -6.17
C GLU A 62 3.14 -2.13 -4.68
N GLU A 63 4.11 -2.98 -4.33
CA GLU A 63 4.48 -3.24 -2.94
C GLU A 63 5.17 -2.02 -2.30
N ILE A 64 4.63 -1.55 -1.18
CA ILE A 64 5.29 -0.57 -0.31
C ILE A 64 6.31 -1.32 0.54
N THR A 65 7.59 -1.05 0.31
CA THR A 65 8.65 -1.61 1.16
C THR A 65 8.57 -1.01 2.57
N VAL A 66 8.30 -1.84 3.57
CA VAL A 66 8.24 -1.46 4.98
C VAL A 66 9.36 -2.17 5.75
N ASP A 67 10.47 -1.46 5.97
CA ASP A 67 11.64 -1.91 6.73
C ASP A 67 12.13 -0.80 7.66
N SER A 68 13.12 -1.11 8.52
CA SER A 68 13.64 -0.16 9.52
C SER A 68 14.19 1.15 8.94
N SER A 69 14.57 1.14 7.67
CA SER A 69 15.09 2.31 6.94
C SER A 69 13.98 3.05 6.21
N SER A 70 13.04 2.34 5.58
CA SER A 70 11.96 2.94 4.80
C SER A 70 10.90 3.62 5.66
N VAL A 71 10.66 3.15 6.90
CA VAL A 71 9.65 3.75 7.80
C VAL A 71 9.94 5.20 8.16
N LYS A 72 11.19 5.66 8.02
CA LYS A 72 11.61 7.05 8.26
C LYS A 72 11.54 7.92 7.00
N ARG A 73 11.36 7.32 5.82
CA ARG A 73 11.29 8.06 4.55
C ARG A 73 10.01 8.89 4.49
N CYS A 74 10.08 9.95 3.71
CA CYS A 74 8.95 10.82 3.50
C CYS A 74 7.87 10.06 2.73
N ILE A 75 6.63 10.08 3.22
CA ILE A 75 5.52 9.38 2.56
C ILE A 75 5.21 9.96 1.18
N GLY A 76 5.54 11.24 0.95
CA GLY A 76 5.45 11.88 -0.35
C GLY A 76 6.27 11.20 -1.45
N GLU A 77 7.32 10.45 -1.10
CA GLU A 77 8.13 9.67 -2.05
C GLU A 77 7.33 8.52 -2.69
N LEU A 78 6.24 8.07 -2.06
CA LEU A 78 5.34 7.08 -2.63
C LEU A 78 4.42 7.68 -3.72
N ASN A 79 4.43 8.99 -3.94
CA ASN A 79 3.59 9.66 -4.95
C ASN A 79 2.10 9.26 -4.88
N LEU A 80 1.56 9.05 -3.67
CA LEU A 80 0.16 8.71 -3.48
C LEU A 80 -0.73 9.87 -3.91
N THR A 81 -1.89 9.54 -4.48
CA THR A 81 -2.92 10.46 -4.94
C THR A 81 -4.29 10.02 -4.42
N ALA A 82 -5.32 10.86 -4.54
CA ALA A 82 -6.64 10.58 -3.98
C ALA A 82 -7.40 9.43 -4.69
N ASP A 83 -6.97 9.09 -5.90
CA ASP A 83 -7.44 7.99 -6.73
C ASP A 83 -6.74 6.65 -6.40
N CYS A 84 -5.65 6.67 -5.63
CA CYS A 84 -4.99 5.45 -5.17
C CYS A 84 -5.79 4.75 -4.06
N THR A 85 -5.65 3.43 -4.02
CA THR A 85 -6.09 2.59 -2.90
C THR A 85 -4.90 1.84 -2.31
N VAL A 86 -4.70 1.93 -1.01
CA VAL A 86 -3.72 1.12 -0.27
C VAL A 86 -4.40 -0.16 0.22
N ILE A 87 -3.85 -1.30 -0.16
CA ILE A 87 -4.32 -2.63 0.24
C ILE A 87 -3.38 -3.16 1.32
N VAL A 88 -3.95 -3.59 2.43
CA VAL A 88 -3.21 -4.23 3.53
C VAL A 88 -3.44 -5.73 3.46
N ASP A 89 -2.37 -6.49 3.24
CA ASP A 89 -2.48 -7.95 3.20
C ASP A 89 -2.33 -8.57 4.58
N THR A 90 -3.43 -9.12 5.09
CA THR A 90 -3.52 -9.86 6.36
C THR A 90 -3.56 -11.37 6.16
N ASN A 91 -3.70 -11.85 4.92
CA ASN A 91 -3.88 -13.27 4.60
C ASN A 91 -2.60 -13.94 4.06
N GLY A 92 -1.60 -13.15 3.68
CA GLY A 92 -0.36 -13.67 3.11
C GLY A 92 -0.55 -14.19 1.69
N ILE A 93 -1.58 -13.71 0.99
CA ILE A 93 -1.78 -14.02 -0.42
C ILE A 93 -0.78 -13.15 -1.17
N VAL A 94 0.38 -13.74 -1.47
CA VAL A 94 1.42 -13.12 -2.29
C VAL A 94 0.79 -12.78 -3.65
N GLN A 95 0.37 -11.53 -3.83
CA GLN A 95 0.06 -10.99 -5.15
C GLN A 95 1.31 -11.27 -6.01
N PRO A 96 1.19 -11.92 -7.17
CA PRO A 96 2.33 -12.18 -8.02
C PRO A 96 2.96 -10.82 -8.36
N LYS A 97 4.12 -10.55 -7.76
CA LYS A 97 5.05 -9.51 -8.20
C LYS A 97 5.13 -9.70 -9.70
N ALA A 98 4.72 -8.71 -10.51
CA ALA A 98 4.83 -8.85 -11.95
C ALA A 98 6.24 -9.34 -12.22
N ALA A 99 6.33 -10.58 -12.71
CA ALA A 99 7.60 -11.15 -13.08
C ALA A 99 8.17 -10.11 -14.03
N THR A 100 9.26 -9.45 -13.62
CA THR A 100 10.06 -8.68 -14.54
C THR A 100 10.36 -9.67 -15.65
N ILE A 101 9.69 -9.51 -16.79
CA ILE A 101 10.10 -10.18 -18.01
C ILE A 101 11.44 -9.51 -18.29
N ALA A 102 12.49 -10.10 -17.71
CA ALA A 102 13.84 -9.90 -18.16
C ALA A 102 13.80 -10.37 -19.61
N ASN A 103 13.69 -9.41 -20.52
CA ASN A 103 14.02 -9.61 -21.92
C ASN A 103 15.49 -10.03 -21.98
N GLY A 104 15.74 -11.32 -21.74
CA GLY A 104 16.97 -11.99 -22.11
C GLY A 104 16.92 -12.17 -23.62
N GLY A 105 17.36 -11.14 -24.33
CA GLY A 105 17.68 -11.25 -25.74
C GLY A 105 18.82 -12.24 -25.92
N LEU A 106 18.61 -13.19 -26.82
CA LEU A 106 19.63 -13.98 -27.50
C LEU A 106 19.19 -14.12 -28.96
#